data_AF-A0AAW8KLF2-F1
#
_entry.id   AF-A0AAW8KLF2-F1
#
_cell.length_a   1.000
_cell.length_b   1.000
_cell.length_c   1.000
_cell.angle_alpha   90.00
_cell.angle_beta   90.00
_cell.angle_gamma   90.00
#
_symmetry.space_group_name_H-M   'P 1'
#
loop_
_entity.id
_entity.type
_entity.pdbx_description
1 polymer ?
#
loop_
_entity_poly.entity_id
_entity_poly.type
_entity_poly.pdbx_seq_one_letter_code
_entity_poly.pdbx_strand_id
1 'polypeptide(L)'
;LFHYKSNLEITPEYLIQFSQEYFQGKKVRESSLLLVVDECQLMFNAREWSKVGRDKWLSFFTLHRHYGYDIILVAQFDRMIDRQIRSLIE
;
A
#
# COMPACT_ATOMS: atom_id res chain seq x y z
N LEU A 1 -8.95 -15.55 -3.66
CA LEU A 1 -8.32 -15.92 -2.37
C LEU A 1 -8.26 -14.64 -1.53
N PHE A 2 -8.65 -14.68 -0.26
CA PHE A 2 -8.64 -13.52 0.64
C PHE A 2 -7.53 -13.68 1.68
N HIS A 3 -6.73 -12.65 1.89
CA HIS A 3 -5.66 -12.63 2.89
C HIS A 3 -5.83 -11.41 3.79
N TYR A 4 -5.96 -11.67 5.09
CA TYR A 4 -6.02 -10.63 6.10
C TYR A 4 -4.67 -10.48 6.79
N LYS A 5 -4.27 -9.24 7.07
CA LYS A 5 -3.11 -8.90 7.88
C LYS A 5 -3.37 -7.60 8.63
N SER A 6 -2.83 -7.47 9.84
CA SER A 6 -3.00 -6.25 10.63
C SER A 6 -2.25 -5.08 10.00
N ASN A 7 -2.82 -3.86 10.09
CA ASN A 7 -2.19 -2.63 9.60
C ASN A 7 -0.79 -2.39 10.17
N LEU A 8 -0.50 -2.89 11.38
CA LEU A 8 0.81 -2.77 12.03
C LEU A 8 1.87 -3.70 11.42
N GLU A 9 1.45 -4.72 10.69
CA GLU A 9 2.32 -5.76 10.12
C GLU A 9 2.45 -5.64 8.60
N ILE A 10 1.62 -4.82 7.96
CA ILE A 10 1.72 -4.55 6.53
C ILE A 10 2.88 -3.57 6.31
N THR A 11 3.82 -3.97 5.46
CA THR A 11 4.94 -3.15 5.01
C THR A 11 5.07 -3.22 3.49
N PRO A 12 5.75 -2.25 2.85
CA PRO A 12 6.04 -2.31 1.42
C PRO A 12 6.76 -3.60 1.02
N GLU A 13 7.75 -4.03 1.81
CA GLU A 13 8.51 -5.26 1.56
C GLU A 13 7.61 -6.50 1.57
N TYR A 14 6.69 -6.58 2.54
CA TYR A 14 5.73 -7.67 2.62
C TYR A 14 4.84 -7.73 1.38
N LEU A 15 4.33 -6.59 0.92
CA LEU A 15 3.45 -6.51 -0.26
C LEU A 15 4.20 -6.89 -1.55
N ILE A 16 5.45 -6.43 -1.69
CA ILE A 16 6.29 -6.81 -2.83
C ILE A 16 6.55 -8.32 -2.85
N GLN A 17 6.92 -8.89 -1.70
CA GLN A 17 7.12 -10.33 -1.56
C GLN A 17 5.84 -11.11 -1.88
N PHE A 18 4.69 -10.67 -1.36
CA PHE A 18 3.40 -11.28 -1.64
C PHE A 18 3.09 -11.31 -3.13
N SER A 19 3.32 -10.21 -3.85
CA SER A 19 3.18 -10.16 -5.30
C SER A 19 4.11 -11.17 -5.99
N GLN A 20 5.40 -11.20 -5.62
CA GLN A 20 6.36 -12.13 -6.22
C GLN A 20 5.96 -13.60 -6.03
N GLU A 21 5.51 -13.95 -4.84
CA GLU A 21 5.01 -15.29 -4.50
C GLU A 21 3.73 -15.63 -5.28
N TYR A 22 2.80 -14.69 -5.43
CA TYR A 22 1.56 -14.88 -6.19
C TYR A 22 1.84 -15.17 -7.67
N PHE A 23 2.74 -14.43 -8.30
CA PHE A 23 3.07 -14.62 -9.72
C PHE A 23 4.06 -15.76 -9.97
N GLN A 24 4.79 -16.23 -8.96
CA GLN A 24 5.73 -17.36 -9.07
C GLN A 24 6.74 -17.19 -10.23
N GLY A 25 7.27 -15.97 -10.39
CA GLY A 25 8.21 -15.63 -11.46
C GLY A 25 7.58 -15.48 -12.86
N LYS A 26 6.26 -15.63 -12.99
CA LYS A 26 5.53 -15.31 -14.23
C LYS A 26 5.43 -13.81 -14.43
N LYS A 27 5.14 -13.38 -15.67
CA LYS A 27 4.89 -11.97 -15.98
C LYS A 27 3.77 -11.43 -15.10
N VAL A 28 4.05 -10.32 -14.41
CA VAL A 28 3.04 -9.59 -13.63
C VAL A 28 1.95 -9.07 -14.57
N ARG A 29 0.71 -9.34 -14.21
CA ARG A 29 -0.46 -8.77 -14.86
C ARG A 29 -1.02 -7.67 -13.94
N GLU A 30 -1.19 -6.47 -14.48
CA GLU A 30 -1.82 -5.35 -13.77
C GLU A 30 -3.22 -5.73 -13.27
N SER A 31 -3.65 -5.09 -12.17
CA SER A 31 -4.98 -5.28 -11.55
C SER A 31 -5.32 -6.74 -11.22
N SER A 32 -4.31 -7.54 -10.84
CA SER A 32 -4.50 -8.95 -10.43
C SER A 32 -4.62 -9.11 -8.92
N LEU A 33 -4.16 -8.12 -8.15
CA LEU A 33 -4.18 -8.10 -6.70
C LEU A 33 -4.94 -6.85 -6.24
N LEU A 34 -5.84 -7.01 -5.28
CA LEU A 34 -6.53 -5.88 -4.64
C LEU A 34 -6.03 -5.74 -3.20
N LEU A 35 -5.40 -4.61 -2.90
CA LEU A 35 -5.03 -4.23 -1.55
C LEU A 35 -6.06 -3.25 -1.00
N VAL A 36 -6.75 -3.63 0.07
CA VAL A 36 -7.65 -2.74 0.80
C VAL A 36 -7.05 -2.46 2.17
N VAL A 37 -6.81 -1.18 2.47
CA VAL A 37 -6.32 -0.74 3.78
C VAL A 37 -7.41 0.07 4.46
N ASP A 38 -8.03 -0.53 5.47
CA ASP A 38 -9.03 0.14 6.29
C ASP A 38 -8.37 0.99 7.39
N GLU A 39 -9.01 2.08 7.78
CA GLU A 39 -8.49 3.08 8.71
C GLU A 39 -7.03 3.48 8.40
N CYS A 40 -6.74 3.73 7.11
CA CYS A 40 -5.39 3.90 6.59
C CYS A 40 -4.63 5.09 7.22
N GLN A 41 -5.36 6.06 7.80
CA GLN A 41 -4.75 7.17 8.53
C GLN A 41 -3.96 6.71 9.76
N LEU A 42 -4.16 5.50 10.27
CA LEU A 42 -3.32 4.92 11.32
C LEU A 42 -1.90 4.61 10.80
N MET A 43 -1.79 4.25 9.52
CA MET A 43 -0.51 4.00 8.86
C MET A 43 0.09 5.28 8.31
N PHE A 44 -0.74 6.16 7.72
CA PHE A 44 -0.30 7.30 6.90
C PHE A 44 -0.52 8.67 7.58
N ASN A 45 -0.57 8.72 8.91
CA ASN A 45 -0.87 9.96 9.66
C ASN A 45 0.20 11.04 9.44
N ALA A 46 -0.18 12.18 8.85
CA ALA A 46 0.73 13.27 8.54
C ALA A 46 1.58 13.78 9.73
N ARG A 47 1.12 13.63 10.99
CA ARG A 47 1.82 14.09 12.20
C ARG A 47 2.94 13.16 12.67
N GLU A 48 2.76 11.85 12.50
CA GLU A 48 3.75 10.83 12.92
C GLU A 48 4.58 10.29 11.75
N TRP A 49 4.16 10.60 10.51
CA TRP A 49 4.76 10.16 9.26
C TRP A 49 6.22 10.59 9.10
N SER A 50 6.75 11.48 9.95
CA SER A 50 8.17 11.87 10.00
C SER A 50 9.13 10.74 10.43
N LYS A 51 8.61 9.53 10.69
CA LYS A 51 9.40 8.34 11.01
C LYS A 51 9.84 7.56 9.76
N VAL A 52 10.92 6.80 9.98
CA VAL A 52 11.52 5.82 9.07
C VAL A 52 10.44 4.97 8.39
N GLY A 53 10.49 4.87 7.05
CA GLY A 53 9.58 4.03 6.26
C GLY A 53 8.70 4.79 5.27
N ARG A 54 8.56 6.12 5.39
CA ARG A 54 7.84 6.96 4.42
C ARG A 54 8.30 6.73 2.99
N ASP A 55 9.61 6.83 2.75
CA ASP A 55 10.16 6.80 1.38
C ASP A 55 9.89 5.46 0.70
N LYS A 56 9.86 4.38 1.49
CA LYS A 56 9.55 3.03 1.02
C LYS A 56 8.09 2.90 0.64
N TRP A 57 7.19 3.45 1.45
CA TRP A 57 5.77 3.50 1.13
C TRP A 57 5.48 4.34 -0.10
N LEU A 58 6.09 5.53 -0.21
CA LEU A 58 5.96 6.37 -1.40
C LEU A 58 6.46 5.66 -2.67
N SER A 59 7.62 4.99 -2.58
CA SER A 59 8.17 4.19 -3.67
C SER A 59 7.22 3.06 -4.07
N PHE A 60 6.68 2.33 -3.10
CA PHE A 60 5.70 1.27 -3.36
C PHE A 60 4.42 1.80 -4.01
N PHE A 61 3.80 2.85 -3.47
CA PHE A 61 2.59 3.44 -4.05
C PHE A 61 2.85 3.98 -5.46
N THR A 62 4.05 4.48 -5.76
CA THR A 62 4.41 4.91 -7.11
C THR A 62 4.49 3.71 -8.08
N LEU A 63 4.95 2.55 -7.60
CA LEU A 63 5.22 1.36 -8.42
C LEU A 63 4.16 0.26 -8.28
N HIS A 64 3.04 0.49 -7.58
CA HIS A 64 2.09 -0.55 -7.19
C HIS A 64 1.58 -1.38 -8.37
N ARG A 65 1.35 -0.77 -9.54
CA ARG A 65 0.92 -1.47 -10.76
C ARG A 65 1.98 -2.43 -11.32
N HIS A 66 3.27 -2.15 -11.13
CA HIS A 66 4.35 -3.07 -11.50
C HIS A 66 4.33 -4.36 -10.67
N TYR A 67 3.69 -4.30 -9.51
CA TYR A 67 3.44 -5.44 -8.62
C TYR A 67 2.01 -5.99 -8.77
N GLY A 68 1.25 -5.52 -9.78
CA GLY A 68 -0.09 -6.03 -10.09
C GLY A 68 -1.18 -5.60 -9.12
N TYR A 69 -0.90 -4.65 -8.22
CA TYR A 69 -1.88 -4.14 -7.26
C TYR A 69 -2.81 -3.09 -7.87
N ASP A 70 -4.08 -3.16 -7.52
CA ASP A 70 -4.99 -2.03 -7.33
C ASP A 70 -5.13 -1.78 -5.83
N ILE A 71 -5.20 -0.51 -5.42
CA ILE A 71 -5.17 -0.13 -4.01
C ILE A 71 -6.40 0.71 -3.66
N ILE A 72 -7.09 0.31 -2.58
CA ILE A 72 -8.18 1.08 -1.97
C ILE A 72 -7.74 1.46 -0.56
N LEU A 73 -7.72 2.76 -0.28
CA LEU A 73 -7.47 3.30 1.06
C LEU A 73 -8.78 3.85 1.62
N VAL A 74 -9.19 3.32 2.77
CA VAL A 74 -10.40 3.77 3.47
C VAL A 74 -9.97 4.57 4.70
N ALA A 75 -10.53 5.76 4.86
CA ALA A 75 -10.27 6.63 6.00
C ALA A 75 -11.52 7.44 6.34
N GLN A 76 -11.68 7.75 7.63
CA GLN A 76 -12.76 8.62 8.11
C GLN A 76 -12.59 10.07 7.65
N PHE A 77 -11.34 10.56 7.60
CA PHE A 77 -11.00 11.91 7.16
C PHE A 77 -9.73 11.90 6.31
N ASP A 78 -9.87 12.21 5.03
CA ASP A 78 -8.78 12.31 4.05
C ASP A 78 -7.66 13.27 4.52
N ARG A 79 -8.02 14.35 5.21
CA ARG A 79 -7.08 15.36 5.74
C ARG A 79 -6.08 14.79 6.75
N MET A 80 -6.32 13.62 7.31
CA MET A 80 -5.40 12.95 8.23
C MET A 80 -4.29 12.18 7.49
N ILE A 81 -4.48 11.90 6.20
CA ILE A 81 -3.52 11.20 5.35
C ILE A 81 -2.49 12.20 4.81
N ASP A 82 -1.22 11.78 4.82
CA ASP A 82 -0.13 12.53 4.21
C ASP A 82 -0.45 12.98 2.77
N ARG A 83 -0.08 14.22 2.46
CA ARG A 83 -0.43 14.85 1.17
C ARG A 83 0.21 14.14 -0.02
N GLN A 84 1.42 13.58 0.13
CA GLN A 84 2.10 12.88 -0.96
C GLN A 84 1.39 11.55 -1.26
N ILE A 85 0.96 10.82 -0.23
CA ILE A 85 0.17 9.60 -0.40
C ILE A 85 -1.16 9.93 -1.08
N ARG A 86 -1.85 10.99 -0.65
CA ARG A 86 -3.07 11.46 -1.31
C ARG A 86 -2.89 11.84 -2.78
N SER A 87 -1.71 12.28 -3.19
CA SER A 87 -1.44 12.61 -4.61
C SER A 87 -1.11 11.40 -5.49
N LEU A 88 -0.87 10.23 -4.89
CA LEU A 88 -0.51 9.00 -5.59
C LEU A 88 -1.70 8.04 -5.76
N ILE A 89 -2.86 8.41 -5.23
CA ILE A 89 -4.07 7.61 -5.17
C ILE A 89 -5.23 8.43 -5.75
N GLU A 90 -6.15 7.76 -6.44
CA GLU A 90 -7.37 8.35 -7.00
C GLU A 90 -8.60 7.92 -6.19
#